data_AF-A0A4P2V6M8-F1
#
_entry.id   AF-A0A4P2V6M8-F1
#
_cell.length_a   1.000
_cell.length_b   1.000
_cell.length_c   1.000
_cell.angle_alpha   90.00
_cell.angle_beta   90.00
_cell.angle_gamma   90.00
#
_symmetry.space_group_name_H-M   'P 1'
#
loop_
_entity.id
_entity.type
_entity.pdbx_description
1 polymer ?
#
loop_
_entity_poly.entity_id
_entity_poly.type
_entity_poly.pdbx_seq_one_letter_code
_entity_poly.pdbx_strand_id
1 'polypeptide(L)'
;LNACVWLEEELKTYKRILVLISHSQDFLNGVCTNIVHLTAKRLKYYTGNYEAFVRTRMELLENQMKQYNWEQDQISHMKNYIARFGHGSAKLARQAQSKEKTLAKMVAQGLTEKVSDDKVLNFYFPSCGKVPPPVIMVQNVHFRYNDETPWIYKNLEFGIDLDTRLALVGPNGAGKSTLLKLLYGDLVPTSGMIRKNSHLRIARYHQHLHELLDLDVSPLEYMMSRFPDVKEKEEMRKIIGRYGLTGRQQVCPIRQLSDGQRCRVVFAWLAWQVPHLLLMD
;
A
#
# COMPACT_ATOMS: atom_id res chain seq x y z
N LEU A 1 -20.00 5.65 0.59
CA LEU A 1 -19.77 6.71 1.58
C LEU A 1 -20.88 6.79 2.63
N ASN A 2 -22.15 6.91 2.26
CA ASN A 2 -23.25 7.14 3.22
C ASN A 2 -23.30 6.15 4.40
N ALA A 3 -23.06 4.85 4.17
CA ALA A 3 -23.06 3.87 5.26
C ALA A 3 -21.90 4.05 6.26
N CYS A 4 -20.70 4.40 5.80
CA CYS A 4 -19.57 4.65 6.69
C CYS A 4 -19.75 5.94 7.48
N VAL A 5 -20.23 7.00 6.83
CA VAL A 5 -20.52 8.29 7.49
C VAL A 5 -21.61 8.13 8.54
N TRP A 6 -22.71 7.43 8.20
CA TRP A 6 -23.75 7.10 9.16
C TRP A 6 -23.22 6.30 10.35
N LEU A 7 -22.42 5.26 10.10
CA LEU A 7 -21.83 4.45 11.16
C LEU A 7 -20.89 5.29 12.06
N GLU A 8 -20.13 6.20 11.47
CA GLU A 8 -19.27 7.13 12.20
C GLU A 8 -20.08 8.02 13.15
N GLU A 9 -21.19 8.60 12.67
CA GLU A 9 -22.10 9.44 13.47
C GLU A 9 -22.73 8.67 14.63
N GLU A 10 -23.20 7.44 14.37
CA GLU A 10 -23.77 6.57 15.41
C GLU A 10 -22.72 6.19 16.47
N LEU A 11 -21.53 5.76 16.04
CA LEU A 11 -20.47 5.33 16.96
C LEU A 11 -19.88 6.48 17.75
N LYS A 12 -19.86 7.69 17.20
CA LYS A 12 -19.40 8.90 17.89
C LYS A 12 -20.23 9.24 19.12
N THR A 13 -21.52 8.90 19.12
CA THR A 13 -22.43 9.13 20.26
C THR A 13 -22.62 7.89 21.14
N TYR A 14 -21.90 6.80 20.84
CA TYR A 14 -22.07 5.53 21.51
C TYR A 14 -21.62 5.60 22.98
N LYS A 15 -22.54 5.29 23.91
CA LYS A 15 -22.36 5.52 25.36
C LYS A 15 -21.59 4.42 26.10
N ARG A 16 -21.08 3.41 25.40
CA ARG A 16 -20.36 2.27 26.00
C ARG A 16 -18.93 2.21 25.46
N ILE A 17 -18.11 1.38 26.09
CA ILE A 17 -16.74 1.14 25.64
C ILE A 17 -16.77 0.53 24.24
N LEU A 18 -16.08 1.18 23.32
CA LEU A 18 -15.93 0.76 21.93
C LEU A 18 -14.47 0.36 21.70
N VAL A 19 -14.24 -0.88 21.27
CA VAL A 19 -12.93 -1.34 20.79
C VAL A 19 -13.11 -1.67 19.31
N LEU A 20 -12.36 -0.99 18.45
CA LEU A 20 -12.49 -1.13 17.01
C LEU A 20 -11.13 -1.22 16.33
N ILE A 21 -11.09 -1.93 15.21
CA ILE A 21 -9.93 -2.05 14.34
C ILE A 21 -10.34 -1.46 12.99
N SER A 22 -9.60 -0.45 12.53
CA SER A 22 -9.85 0.20 11.24
C SER A 22 -8.55 0.60 10.57
N HIS A 23 -8.56 0.63 9.24
CA HIS A 23 -7.49 1.16 8.41
C HIS A 23 -7.82 2.56 7.85
N SER A 24 -9.03 3.06 8.09
CA SER A 24 -9.47 4.36 7.61
C SER A 24 -9.07 5.45 8.61
N GLN A 25 -8.22 6.38 8.17
CA GLN A 25 -7.75 7.48 9.01
C GLN A 25 -8.91 8.40 9.43
N ASP A 26 -9.76 8.80 8.49
CA ASP A 26 -10.89 9.70 8.76
C ASP A 26 -11.84 9.13 9.82
N PHE A 27 -12.24 7.87 9.65
CA PHE A 27 -13.09 7.15 10.60
C PHE A 27 -12.46 7.03 11.99
N LEU A 28 -11.18 6.65 12.08
CA LEU A 28 -10.47 6.60 13.37
C LEU A 28 -10.41 7.99 14.02
N ASN A 29 -10.25 9.03 13.20
CA ASN A 29 -10.17 10.40 13.67
C ASN A 29 -11.51 10.92 14.20
N GLY A 30 -12.63 10.51 13.58
CA GLY A 30 -13.98 10.93 13.95
C GLY A 30 -14.57 10.21 15.16
N VAL A 31 -14.17 8.94 15.41
CA VAL A 31 -14.76 8.09 16.46
C VAL A 31 -13.85 7.90 17.67
N CYS A 32 -12.53 7.71 17.48
CA CYS A 32 -11.66 7.24 18.56
C CYS A 32 -11.18 8.38 19.46
N THR A 33 -11.23 8.14 20.78
CA THR A 33 -10.64 9.02 21.82
C THR A 33 -9.21 8.63 22.20
N ASN A 34 -8.82 7.40 21.89
CA ASN A 34 -7.52 6.83 22.21
C ASN A 34 -7.10 5.86 21.10
N ILE A 35 -5.79 5.79 20.86
CA ILE A 35 -5.21 4.90 19.85
C ILE A 35 -4.27 3.90 20.53
N VAL A 36 -4.46 2.62 20.23
CA VAL A 36 -3.52 1.57 20.62
C VAL A 36 -2.73 1.15 19.40
N HIS A 37 -1.44 1.46 19.37
CA HIS A 37 -0.54 1.15 18.26
C HIS A 37 0.21 -0.14 18.53
N LEU A 38 -0.01 -1.16 17.69
CA LEU A 38 0.74 -2.41 17.71
C LEU A 38 1.98 -2.27 16.82
N THR A 39 3.17 -2.23 17.43
CA THR A 39 4.44 -2.20 16.71
C THR A 39 5.51 -3.00 17.44
N ALA A 40 6.41 -3.67 16.71
CA ALA A 40 7.47 -4.52 17.27
C ALA A 40 6.99 -5.51 18.34
N LYS A 41 5.81 -6.13 18.12
CA LYS A 41 5.13 -7.05 19.07
C LYS A 41 4.79 -6.41 20.43
N ARG A 42 4.65 -5.08 20.49
CA ARG A 42 4.27 -4.32 21.68
C ARG A 42 3.08 -3.41 21.38
N LEU A 43 2.25 -3.17 22.39
CA LEU A 43 1.14 -2.23 22.33
C LEU A 43 1.55 -0.93 23.03
N LYS A 44 1.45 0.19 22.32
CA LYS A 44 1.66 1.54 22.87
C LYS A 44 0.34 2.30 22.87
N TYR A 45 0.03 2.94 23.98
CA TYR A 45 -1.21 3.69 24.17
C TYR A 45 -0.98 5.19 23.93
N TYR A 46 -1.89 5.81 23.18
CA TYR A 46 -1.88 7.24 22.89
C TYR A 46 -3.26 7.82 23.20
N THR A 47 -3.27 8.98 23.85
CA THR A 47 -4.49 9.74 24.15
C THR A 47 -4.77 10.73 23.01
N GLY A 48 -6.03 10.80 22.59
CA GLY A 48 -6.47 11.61 21.47
C GLY A 48 -6.89 10.77 20.26
N ASN A 49 -7.31 11.49 19.22
CA ASN A 49 -7.73 10.92 17.94
C ASN A 49 -6.52 10.47 17.09
N TYR A 50 -6.79 9.98 15.88
CA TYR A 50 -5.76 9.46 14.99
C TYR A 50 -4.71 10.52 14.59
N GLU A 51 -5.14 11.76 14.30
CA GLU A 51 -4.20 12.84 13.98
C GLU A 51 -3.25 13.17 15.13
N ALA A 52 -3.76 13.25 16.37
CA ALA A 52 -2.94 13.47 17.55
C ALA A 52 -1.91 12.33 17.73
N PHE A 53 -2.33 11.09 17.55
CA PHE A 53 -1.42 9.93 17.54
C PHE A 53 -0.32 10.08 16.49
N VAL A 54 -0.66 10.41 15.24
CA VAL A 54 0.32 10.55 14.15
C VAL A 54 1.35 11.64 14.48
N ARG A 55 0.89 12.81 14.95
CA ARG A 55 1.78 13.91 15.35
C ARG A 55 2.72 13.50 16.48
N THR A 56 2.17 13.00 17.59
CA THR A 56 2.99 12.55 18.73
C THR A 56 3.96 11.45 18.34
N ARG A 57 3.55 10.53 17.46
CA ARG A 57 4.45 9.49 16.94
C ARG A 57 5.60 10.09 16.13
N MET A 58 5.32 11.04 15.22
CA MET A 58 6.37 11.70 14.44
C MET A 58 7.39 12.42 15.34
N GLU A 59 6.92 13.17 16.33
CA GLU A 59 7.78 13.86 17.31
C GLU A 59 8.66 12.87 18.10
N LEU A 60 8.09 11.76 18.57
CA LEU A 60 8.84 10.72 19.28
C LEU A 60 9.91 10.06 18.40
N LEU A 61 9.59 9.78 17.13
CA LEU A 61 10.54 9.20 16.18
C LEU A 61 11.66 10.19 15.86
N GLU A 62 11.34 11.47 15.65
CA GLU A 62 12.34 12.50 15.41
C GLU A 62 13.30 12.65 16.60
N ASN A 63 12.76 12.68 17.83
CA ASN A 63 13.56 12.76 19.05
C ASN A 63 14.44 11.51 19.24
N GLN A 64 13.89 10.31 18.99
CA GLN A 64 14.65 9.07 19.04
C GLN A 64 15.78 9.07 18.01
N MET A 65 15.54 9.56 16.79
CA MET A 65 16.55 9.60 15.74
C MET A 65 17.66 10.62 16.06
N LYS A 66 17.31 11.78 16.63
CA LYS A 66 18.29 12.76 17.13
C LYS A 66 19.17 12.17 18.23
N GLN A 67 18.57 11.50 19.21
CA GLN A 67 19.29 10.83 20.29
C GLN A 67 20.21 9.73 19.75
N TYR A 68 19.73 8.91 18.82
CA TYR A 68 20.52 7.89 18.15
C TYR A 68 21.74 8.48 17.45
N ASN A 69 21.54 9.52 16.63
CA ASN A 69 22.64 10.16 15.90
C ASN A 69 23.68 10.76 16.87
N TRP A 70 23.22 11.44 17.93
CA TRP A 70 24.10 11.98 18.96
C TRP A 70 24.94 10.89 19.64
N GLU A 71 24.33 9.75 20.00
CA GLU A 71 25.04 8.61 20.56
C GLU A 71 26.05 8.01 19.58
N GLN A 72 25.69 7.86 18.30
CA GLN A 72 26.61 7.36 17.26
C GLN A 72 27.80 8.31 17.05
N ASP A 73 27.57 9.62 17.04
CA ASP A 73 28.63 10.62 16.94
C ASP A 73 29.58 10.54 18.13
N GLN A 74 29.05 10.46 19.36
CA GLN A 74 29.85 10.27 20.57
C GLN A 74 30.68 8.99 20.52
N ILE A 75 30.07 7.87 20.12
CA ILE A 75 30.76 6.59 19.95
C ILE A 75 31.88 6.71 18.92
N SER A 76 31.62 7.36 17.78
CA SER A 76 32.61 7.56 16.72
C SER A 76 33.80 8.40 17.20
N HIS A 77 33.53 9.50 17.92
CA HIS A 77 34.56 10.37 18.49
C HIS A 77 35.41 9.65 19.54
N MET A 78 34.80 8.87 20.42
CA MET A 78 35.51 8.06 21.42
C MET A 78 36.37 6.99 20.75
N LYS A 79 35.84 6.24 19.78
CA LYS A 79 36.58 5.24 19.02
C LYS A 79 37.78 5.85 18.29
N ASN A 80 37.58 6.98 17.61
CA ASN A 80 38.65 7.70 16.92
C ASN A 80 39.74 8.19 17.89
N TYR A 81 39.35 8.67 19.08
CA TYR A 81 40.30 9.09 20.09
C TYR A 81 41.11 7.91 20.66
N ILE A 82 40.45 6.79 20.98
CA ILE A 82 41.10 5.57 21.47
C ILE A 82 42.08 5.04 20.42
N ALA A 83 41.68 5.00 19.14
CA ALA A 83 42.53 4.55 18.06
C ALA A 83 43.78 5.43 17.86
N ARG A 84 43.63 6.76 17.95
CA ARG A 84 44.74 7.72 17.74
C ARG A 84 45.69 7.80 18.93
N PHE A 85 45.19 7.69 20.15
CA PHE A 85 45.93 8.04 21.36
C PHE A 85 46.12 6.87 22.34
N GLY A 86 45.60 5.68 22.03
CA GLY A 86 45.69 4.49 22.88
C GLY A 86 47.13 4.00 23.12
N HIS A 87 48.02 4.21 22.16
CA HIS A 87 49.46 3.91 22.25
C HIS A 87 50.33 5.17 22.40
N GLY A 88 49.71 6.32 22.70
CA GLY A 88 50.41 7.59 22.87
C GLY A 88 51.14 7.69 24.22
N SER A 89 51.56 8.90 24.58
CA SER A 89 52.21 9.17 25.88
C SER A 89 51.38 8.65 27.06
N ALA A 90 52.01 8.33 28.19
CA ALA A 90 51.34 7.75 29.36
C ALA A 90 50.09 8.53 29.83
N LYS A 91 50.09 9.86 29.67
CA LYS A 91 48.94 10.73 29.97
C LYS A 91 47.79 10.52 28.96
N LEU A 92 48.10 10.44 27.67
CA LEU A 92 47.14 10.22 26.58
C LEU A 92 46.56 8.81 26.61
N ALA A 93 47.40 7.80 26.87
CA ALA A 93 46.96 6.41 27.01
C ALA A 93 45.98 6.22 28.19
N ARG A 94 46.23 6.86 29.34
CA ARG A 94 45.27 6.87 30.47
C ARG A 94 43.94 7.54 30.11
N GLN A 95 43.96 8.63 29.33
CA GLN A 95 42.72 9.28 28.86
C GLN A 95 41.94 8.39 27.88
N ALA A 96 42.64 7.68 26.99
CA ALA A 96 42.03 6.72 26.07
C ALA A 96 41.35 5.56 26.83
N GLN A 97 42.02 4.96 27.82
CA GLN A 97 41.45 3.90 28.68
C GLN A 97 40.21 4.38 29.47
N SER A 98 40.20 5.63 29.92
CA SER A 98 39.02 6.21 30.58
C SER A 98 37.83 6.30 29.62
N LYS A 99 38.04 6.81 28.40
CA LYS A 99 37.00 6.87 27.35
C LYS A 99 36.54 5.49 26.91
N GLU A 100 37.41 4.50 26.89
CA GLU A 100 37.07 3.10 26.62
C GLU A 100 36.12 2.52 27.67
N LYS A 101 36.38 2.79 28.96
CA LYS A 101 35.46 2.41 30.05
C LYS A 101 34.11 3.12 29.94
N THR A 102 34.10 4.41 29.59
CA THR A 102 32.86 5.16 29.38
C THR A 102 32.06 4.59 28.21
N LEU A 103 32.72 4.28 27.10
CA LEU A 103 32.10 3.65 25.94
C LEU A 103 31.51 2.27 26.31
N ALA A 104 32.26 1.45 27.04
CA ALA A 104 31.78 0.15 27.52
C ALA A 104 30.55 0.29 28.42
N LYS A 105 30.52 1.29 29.30
CA LYS A 105 29.37 1.60 30.15
C LYS A 105 28.15 2.03 29.35
N MET A 106 28.31 2.89 28.33
CA MET A 106 27.22 3.32 27.46
C MET A 106 26.62 2.13 26.69
N VAL A 107 27.45 1.22 26.17
CA VAL A 107 26.99 0.01 25.50
C VAL A 107 26.24 -0.91 26.47
N ALA A 108 26.73 -1.07 27.71
CA ALA A 108 26.10 -1.89 28.73
C ALA A 108 24.73 -1.36 29.20
N GLN A 109 24.51 -0.04 29.14
CA GLN A 109 23.23 0.60 29.49
C GLN A 109 22.16 0.45 28.41
N GLY A 110 22.54 -0.02 27.21
CA GLY A 110 21.66 -0.11 26.05
C GLY A 110 21.63 1.21 25.28
N LEU A 111 22.04 1.15 24.02
CA LEU A 111 21.99 2.30 23.11
C LEU A 111 20.57 2.50 22.59
N THR A 112 20.25 3.74 22.25
CA THR A 112 19.02 4.06 21.55
C THR A 112 18.98 3.27 20.23
N GLU A 113 17.86 2.61 19.95
CA GLU A 113 17.69 1.91 18.68
C GLU A 113 17.50 2.90 17.55
N LYS A 114 18.10 2.61 16.39
CA LYS A 114 17.85 3.38 15.17
C LYS A 114 16.36 3.30 14.84
N VAL A 115 15.75 4.45 14.55
CA VAL A 115 14.40 4.47 14.01
C VAL A 115 14.39 3.71 12.68
N SER A 116 13.61 2.62 12.64
CA SER A 116 13.31 1.95 11.39
C SER A 116 12.08 2.60 10.78
N ASP A 117 12.21 3.11 9.56
CA ASP A 117 11.04 3.56 8.81
C ASP A 117 10.10 2.40 8.55
N ASP A 118 8.80 2.69 8.59
CA ASP A 118 7.80 1.76 8.09
C ASP A 118 8.13 1.49 6.61
N LYS A 119 8.10 0.22 6.20
CA LYS A 119 8.34 -0.15 4.80
C LYS A 119 7.22 0.45 3.94
N VAL A 120 7.50 1.58 3.29
CA VAL A 120 6.60 2.17 2.30
C VAL A 120 6.66 1.33 1.02
N LEU A 121 5.52 0.81 0.61
CA LEU A 121 5.39 0.08 -0.65
C LEU A 121 5.03 1.08 -1.74
N ASN A 122 5.95 1.28 -2.67
CA ASN A 122 5.73 2.10 -3.86
C ASN A 122 5.26 1.20 -5.00
N PHE A 123 3.95 1.17 -5.25
CA PHE A 123 3.39 0.51 -6.41
C PHE A 123 3.79 1.26 -7.67
N TYR A 124 4.51 0.57 -8.56
CA TYR A 124 5.03 1.15 -9.79
C TYR A 124 4.25 0.61 -10.99
N PHE A 125 3.56 1.48 -11.73
CA PHE A 125 2.93 1.12 -12.99
C PHE A 125 3.82 1.57 -14.15
N PRO A 126 4.30 0.65 -15.01
CA PRO A 126 5.07 1.01 -16.21
C PRO A 126 4.27 1.94 -17.13
N SER A 127 4.98 2.84 -17.84
CA SER A 127 4.35 3.70 -18.84
C SER A 127 3.78 2.88 -19.99
N CYS A 128 2.52 3.13 -20.35
CA CYS A 128 1.77 2.31 -21.29
C CYS A 128 1.86 2.71 -22.76
N GLY A 129 2.59 3.79 -23.08
CA GLY A 129 2.63 4.38 -24.41
C GLY A 129 1.48 5.38 -24.62
N LYS A 130 1.18 5.69 -25.89
CA LYS A 130 0.09 6.60 -26.27
C LYS A 130 -0.97 5.85 -27.07
N VAL A 131 -2.23 6.23 -26.84
CA VAL A 131 -3.41 5.77 -27.58
C VAL A 131 -4.12 7.03 -28.06
N PRO A 132 -4.44 7.16 -29.36
CA PRO A 132 -5.10 8.35 -29.85
C PRO A 132 -6.52 8.45 -29.27
N PRO A 133 -6.96 9.66 -28.87
CA PRO A 133 -8.32 9.88 -28.39
C PRO A 133 -9.35 9.67 -29.52
N PRO A 134 -10.60 9.30 -29.19
CA PRO A 134 -11.09 8.98 -27.85
C PRO A 134 -10.65 7.57 -27.38
N VAL A 135 -10.32 7.42 -26.10
CA VAL A 135 -9.91 6.10 -25.55
C VAL A 135 -11.12 5.21 -25.37
N ILE A 136 -12.14 5.73 -24.68
CA ILE A 136 -13.48 5.15 -24.61
C ILE A 136 -14.49 6.26 -24.88
N MET A 137 -15.46 5.98 -25.73
CA MET A 137 -16.59 6.84 -26.02
C MET A 137 -17.89 6.08 -25.75
N VAL A 138 -18.69 6.60 -24.82
CA VAL A 138 -20.01 6.09 -24.45
C VAL A 138 -21.06 7.04 -25.02
N GLN A 139 -21.95 6.53 -25.87
CA GLN A 139 -22.95 7.32 -26.59
C GLN A 139 -24.33 6.70 -26.49
N ASN A 140 -25.31 7.50 -26.04
CA ASN A 140 -26.71 7.13 -25.87
C ASN A 140 -26.91 5.77 -25.19
N VAL A 141 -26.10 5.43 -24.18
CA VAL A 141 -26.16 4.09 -23.58
C VAL A 141 -27.37 3.96 -22.64
N HIS A 142 -28.18 2.94 -22.90
CA HIS A 142 -29.24 2.47 -22.02
C HIS A 142 -28.95 1.05 -21.57
N PHE A 143 -29.16 0.77 -20.29
CA PHE A 143 -28.92 -0.57 -19.76
C PHE A 143 -29.92 -0.97 -18.67
N ARG A 144 -30.41 -2.20 -18.79
CA ARG A 144 -31.13 -2.98 -17.78
C ARG A 144 -30.70 -4.45 -17.93
N TYR A 145 -30.76 -5.23 -16.85
CA TYR A 145 -30.34 -6.64 -16.91
C TYR A 145 -31.35 -7.48 -17.70
N ASN A 146 -32.64 -7.33 -17.38
CA ASN A 146 -33.75 -8.01 -18.04
C ASN A 146 -34.85 -7.00 -18.39
N ASP A 147 -35.78 -7.38 -19.27
CA ASP A 147 -36.88 -6.49 -19.69
C ASP A 147 -37.84 -6.09 -18.57
N GLU A 148 -37.92 -6.92 -17.52
CA GLU A 148 -38.73 -6.69 -16.32
C GLU A 148 -38.01 -5.85 -15.26
N THR A 149 -36.69 -5.66 -15.39
CA THR A 149 -35.91 -4.90 -14.41
C THR A 149 -35.92 -3.40 -14.72
N PRO A 150 -35.87 -2.54 -13.68
CA PRO A 150 -35.77 -1.10 -13.90
C PRO A 150 -34.48 -0.75 -14.64
N TRP A 151 -34.57 0.30 -15.46
CA TRP A 151 -33.39 0.87 -16.13
C TRP A 151 -32.36 1.35 -15.11
N ILE A 152 -31.14 0.85 -15.24
CA ILE A 152 -29.99 1.31 -14.44
C ILE A 152 -29.41 2.57 -15.08
N TYR A 153 -29.26 2.55 -16.41
CA TYR A 153 -28.77 3.69 -17.18
C TYR A 153 -29.78 4.08 -18.26
N LYS A 154 -30.01 5.39 -18.41
CA LYS A 154 -30.78 5.98 -19.49
C LYS A 154 -29.98 7.13 -20.09
N ASN A 155 -29.76 7.10 -21.40
CA ASN A 155 -29.06 8.13 -22.15
C ASN A 155 -27.70 8.53 -21.52
N LEU A 156 -26.87 7.53 -21.22
CA LEU A 156 -25.54 7.76 -20.65
C LEU A 156 -24.56 8.15 -21.76
N GLU A 157 -23.94 9.32 -21.62
CA GLU A 157 -22.97 9.88 -22.57
C GLU A 157 -21.74 10.44 -21.86
N PHE A 158 -20.55 9.93 -22.20
CA PHE A 158 -19.28 10.50 -21.76
C PHE A 158 -18.10 9.92 -22.55
N GLY A 159 -16.97 10.64 -22.54
CA GLY A 159 -15.69 10.17 -23.05
C GLY A 159 -14.71 9.93 -21.90
N ILE A 160 -13.77 9.00 -22.10
CA ILE A 160 -12.58 8.83 -21.26
C ILE A 160 -11.37 9.03 -22.16
N ASP A 161 -10.44 9.87 -21.69
CA ASP A 161 -9.12 10.07 -22.28
C ASP A 161 -8.02 9.44 -21.41
N LEU A 162 -6.80 9.27 -21.93
CA LEU A 162 -5.70 8.61 -21.21
C LEU A 162 -5.31 9.31 -19.90
N ASP A 163 -5.48 10.62 -19.82
CA ASP A 163 -5.11 11.42 -18.64
C ASP A 163 -6.26 11.56 -17.63
N THR A 164 -7.40 10.91 -17.89
CA THR A 164 -8.59 11.02 -17.05
C THR A 164 -8.45 10.20 -15.77
N ARG A 165 -8.69 10.84 -14.63
CA ARG A 165 -8.90 10.17 -13.33
C ARG A 165 -10.37 10.24 -12.98
N LEU A 166 -11.07 9.10 -13.07
CA LEU A 166 -12.50 9.01 -12.84
C LEU A 166 -12.79 8.31 -11.50
N ALA A 167 -13.59 8.96 -10.66
CA ALA A 167 -14.13 8.36 -9.45
C ALA A 167 -15.64 8.12 -9.61
N LEU A 168 -16.09 6.88 -9.42
CA LEU A 168 -17.52 6.53 -9.46
C LEU A 168 -18.09 6.54 -8.04
N VAL A 169 -18.99 7.49 -7.77
CA VAL A 169 -19.66 7.65 -6.48
C VAL A 169 -21.17 7.43 -6.60
N GLY A 170 -21.75 6.81 -5.58
CA GLY A 170 -23.19 6.55 -5.54
C GLY A 170 -23.55 5.48 -4.50
N PRO A 171 -24.84 5.36 -4.12
CA PRO A 171 -25.28 4.37 -3.14
C PRO A 171 -25.04 2.93 -3.63
N ASN A 172 -25.13 1.97 -2.71
CA ASN A 172 -25.11 0.55 -3.06
C ASN A 172 -26.31 0.26 -3.96
N GLY A 173 -26.09 -0.49 -5.04
CA GLY A 173 -27.12 -0.75 -6.05
C GLY A 173 -27.29 0.34 -7.14
N ALA A 174 -26.57 1.47 -7.07
CA ALA A 174 -26.65 2.53 -8.10
C ALA A 174 -26.07 2.16 -9.48
N GLY A 175 -25.60 0.92 -9.67
CA GLY A 175 -25.05 0.46 -10.95
C GLY A 175 -23.54 0.66 -11.15
N LYS A 176 -22.77 1.14 -10.17
CA LYS A 176 -21.31 1.39 -10.31
C LYS A 176 -20.54 0.20 -10.91
N SER A 177 -20.66 -0.98 -10.31
CA SER A 177 -20.01 -2.20 -10.84
C SER A 177 -20.59 -2.63 -12.19
N THR A 178 -21.87 -2.31 -12.48
CA THR A 178 -22.48 -2.50 -13.80
C THR A 178 -21.82 -1.61 -14.84
N LEU A 179 -21.52 -0.34 -14.54
CA LEU A 179 -20.78 0.55 -15.44
C LEU A 179 -19.37 0.03 -15.72
N LEU A 180 -18.66 -0.44 -14.68
CA LEU A 180 -17.33 -1.04 -14.87
C LEU A 180 -17.39 -2.29 -15.77
N LYS A 181 -18.42 -3.14 -15.62
CA LYS A 181 -18.66 -4.29 -16.49
C LYS A 181 -18.99 -3.90 -17.94
N LEU A 182 -19.79 -2.85 -18.15
CA LEU A 182 -20.07 -2.30 -19.48
C LEU A 182 -18.79 -1.74 -20.14
N LEU A 183 -18.00 -0.98 -19.39
CA LEU A 183 -16.73 -0.42 -19.87
C LEU A 183 -15.68 -1.50 -20.14
N TYR A 184 -15.64 -2.55 -19.33
CA TYR A 184 -14.75 -3.69 -19.55
C TYR A 184 -15.20 -4.55 -20.75
N GLY A 185 -16.51 -4.68 -20.96
CA GLY A 185 -17.12 -5.44 -22.06
C GLY A 185 -17.78 -6.76 -21.62
N ASP A 186 -17.90 -7.01 -20.32
CA ASP A 186 -18.62 -8.17 -19.78
C ASP A 186 -20.13 -8.08 -20.00
N LEU A 187 -20.65 -6.86 -20.16
CA LEU A 187 -22.05 -6.58 -20.42
C LEU A 187 -22.18 -5.79 -21.73
N VAL A 188 -23.24 -6.10 -22.48
CA VAL A 188 -23.61 -5.38 -23.70
C VAL A 188 -24.72 -4.38 -23.34
N PRO A 189 -24.63 -3.11 -23.78
CA PRO A 189 -25.71 -2.15 -23.57
C PRO A 189 -27.00 -2.63 -24.25
N THR A 190 -28.16 -2.36 -23.63
CA THR A 190 -29.48 -2.68 -24.21
C THR A 190 -29.74 -1.83 -25.45
N SER A 191 -29.28 -0.57 -25.42
CA SER A 191 -29.27 0.36 -26.57
C SER A 191 -28.11 1.34 -26.43
N GLY A 192 -27.71 1.98 -27.54
CA GLY A 192 -26.54 2.85 -27.62
C GLY A 192 -25.26 2.09 -27.95
N MET A 193 -24.11 2.76 -27.81
CA MET A 193 -22.81 2.17 -28.12
C MET A 193 -21.70 2.58 -27.16
N ILE A 194 -20.80 1.64 -26.88
CA ILE A 194 -19.53 1.88 -26.20
C ILE A 194 -18.41 1.56 -27.18
N ARG A 195 -17.72 2.59 -27.66
CA ARG A 195 -16.57 2.46 -28.56
C ARG A 195 -15.28 2.54 -27.75
N LYS A 196 -14.40 1.57 -27.97
CA LYS A 196 -13.07 1.50 -27.35
C LYS A 196 -12.03 1.56 -28.45
N ASN A 197 -10.91 2.23 -28.21
CA ASN A 197 -9.78 2.19 -29.14
C ASN A 197 -9.27 0.73 -29.28
N SER A 198 -8.94 0.29 -30.49
CA SER A 198 -8.46 -1.09 -30.77
C SER A 198 -7.15 -1.44 -30.06
N HIS A 199 -6.31 -0.44 -29.77
CA HIS A 199 -5.04 -0.64 -29.06
C HIS A 199 -5.17 -0.49 -27.54
N LEU A 200 -6.39 -0.25 -27.03
CA LEU A 200 -6.64 -0.07 -25.62
C LEU A 200 -6.42 -1.39 -24.85
N ARG A 201 -5.61 -1.32 -23.79
CA ARG A 201 -5.39 -2.42 -22.84
C ARG A 201 -6.05 -2.04 -21.53
N ILE A 202 -7.06 -2.80 -21.11
CA ILE A 202 -7.81 -2.55 -19.89
C ILE A 202 -7.46 -3.64 -18.87
N ALA A 203 -7.05 -3.23 -17.68
CA ALA A 203 -6.89 -4.10 -16.54
C ALA A 203 -8.01 -3.83 -15.53
N ARG A 204 -8.59 -4.87 -14.95
CA ARG A 204 -9.63 -4.75 -13.91
C ARG A 204 -9.15 -5.37 -12.60
N TYR A 205 -9.12 -4.56 -11.56
CA TYR A 205 -9.00 -4.99 -10.17
C TYR A 205 -10.40 -5.06 -9.56
N HIS A 206 -10.71 -6.16 -8.86
CA HIS A 206 -11.94 -6.32 -8.10
C HIS A 206 -11.62 -7.08 -6.81
N GLN A 207 -12.42 -6.91 -5.76
CA GLN A 207 -12.12 -7.36 -4.39
C GLN A 207 -11.70 -8.84 -4.30
N HIS A 208 -12.34 -9.73 -5.07
CA HIS A 208 -12.07 -11.18 -5.05
C HIS A 208 -11.01 -11.65 -6.06
N LEU A 209 -10.34 -10.74 -6.78
CA LEU A 209 -9.36 -11.12 -7.81
C LEU A 209 -8.22 -12.00 -7.28
N HIS A 210 -7.82 -11.77 -6.03
CA HIS A 210 -6.76 -12.53 -5.39
C HIS A 210 -7.15 -13.97 -5.03
N GLU A 211 -8.45 -14.27 -4.98
CA GLU A 211 -8.98 -15.62 -4.76
C GLU A 211 -8.93 -16.47 -6.04
N LEU A 212 -8.84 -15.82 -7.20
CA LEU A 212 -8.71 -16.47 -8.50
C LEU A 212 -7.27 -16.87 -8.85
N LEU A 213 -6.31 -16.58 -7.97
CA LEU A 213 -4.92 -17.01 -8.15
C LEU A 213 -4.83 -18.52 -8.02
N ASP A 214 -3.98 -19.15 -8.85
CA ASP A 214 -3.59 -20.53 -8.64
C ASP A 214 -2.79 -20.63 -7.33
N LEU A 215 -3.36 -21.35 -6.36
CA LEU A 215 -2.87 -21.36 -4.99
C LEU A 215 -1.68 -22.31 -4.79
N ASP A 216 -1.47 -23.26 -5.71
CA ASP A 216 -0.44 -24.28 -5.58
C ASP A 216 0.90 -23.88 -6.22
N VAL A 217 0.88 -22.91 -7.14
CA VAL A 217 2.09 -22.33 -7.72
C VAL A 217 2.66 -21.20 -6.84
N SER A 218 3.96 -20.92 -6.98
CA SER A 218 4.58 -19.75 -6.36
C SER A 218 4.30 -18.46 -7.15
N PRO A 219 4.37 -17.26 -6.52
CA PRO A 219 4.22 -15.99 -7.26
C PRO A 219 5.20 -15.84 -8.42
N LEU A 220 6.42 -16.36 -8.26
CA LEU A 220 7.43 -16.32 -9.30
C LEU A 220 7.05 -17.18 -10.50
N GLU A 221 6.59 -18.41 -10.26
CA GLU A 221 6.10 -19.30 -11.34
C GLU A 221 4.83 -18.75 -11.98
N TYR A 222 3.89 -18.24 -11.17
CA TYR A 222 2.69 -17.57 -11.67
C TYR A 222 3.03 -16.44 -12.64
N MET A 223 3.92 -15.52 -12.24
CA MET A 223 4.30 -14.41 -13.09
C MET A 223 5.09 -14.86 -14.33
N MET A 224 6.02 -15.82 -14.19
CA MET A 224 6.77 -16.35 -15.34
C MET A 224 5.86 -17.04 -16.37
N SER A 225 4.83 -17.77 -15.91
CA SER A 225 3.85 -18.40 -16.81
C SER A 225 2.97 -17.38 -17.54
N ARG A 226 2.66 -16.24 -16.90
CA ARG A 226 1.84 -15.17 -17.49
C ARG A 226 2.61 -14.23 -18.40
N PHE A 227 3.93 -14.14 -18.23
CA PHE A 227 4.80 -13.24 -18.98
C PHE A 227 6.03 -13.99 -19.52
N PRO A 228 5.84 -14.87 -20.53
CA PRO A 228 6.92 -15.70 -21.07
C PRO A 228 8.04 -14.88 -21.75
N ASP A 229 7.79 -13.61 -22.08
CA ASP A 229 8.80 -12.70 -22.63
C ASP A 229 9.95 -12.44 -21.64
N VAL A 230 9.67 -12.53 -20.33
CA VAL A 230 10.68 -12.38 -19.28
C VAL A 230 11.33 -13.75 -19.02
N LYS A 231 12.41 -14.03 -19.76
CA LYS A 231 13.14 -15.31 -19.68
C LYS A 231 13.94 -15.46 -18.39
N GLU A 232 14.50 -14.36 -17.90
CA GLU A 232 15.39 -14.37 -16.75
C GLU A 232 14.61 -14.38 -15.44
N LYS A 233 14.77 -15.46 -14.66
CA LYS A 233 14.12 -15.62 -13.36
C LYS A 233 14.49 -14.48 -12.41
N GLU A 234 15.73 -14.01 -12.44
CA GLU A 234 16.20 -12.92 -11.57
C GLU A 234 15.57 -11.58 -11.93
N GLU A 235 15.24 -11.35 -13.20
CA GLU A 235 14.48 -10.17 -13.63
C GLU A 235 13.06 -10.21 -13.07
N MET A 236 12.39 -11.35 -13.17
CA MET A 236 11.05 -11.52 -12.59
C MET A 236 11.05 -11.34 -11.06
N ARG A 237 12.10 -11.83 -10.37
CA ARG A 237 12.28 -11.60 -8.92
C ARG A 237 12.39 -10.11 -8.58
N LYS A 238 13.07 -9.32 -9.42
CA LYS A 238 13.15 -7.85 -9.26
C LYS A 238 11.79 -7.19 -9.46
N ILE A 239 11.03 -7.61 -10.47
CA ILE A 239 9.68 -7.08 -10.75
C ILE A 239 8.76 -7.33 -9.54
N ILE A 240 8.63 -8.59 -9.11
CA ILE A 240 7.80 -8.97 -7.96
C ILE A 240 8.29 -8.30 -6.66
N GLY A 241 9.62 -8.17 -6.51
CA GLY A 241 10.26 -7.50 -5.38
C GLY A 241 9.79 -6.06 -5.16
N ARG A 242 9.51 -5.31 -6.25
CA ARG A 242 8.99 -3.93 -6.17
C ARG A 242 7.64 -3.84 -5.47
N TYR A 243 6.84 -4.90 -5.52
CA TYR A 243 5.53 -4.99 -4.86
C TYR A 243 5.62 -5.52 -3.43
N GLY A 244 6.82 -5.64 -2.86
CA GLY A 244 7.02 -6.00 -1.46
C GLY A 244 6.95 -7.50 -1.17
N LEU A 245 7.13 -8.34 -2.19
CA LEU A 245 7.25 -9.79 -2.06
C LEU A 245 8.73 -10.18 -2.24
N THR A 246 9.38 -10.69 -1.19
CA THR A 246 10.84 -10.94 -1.20
C THR A 246 11.21 -12.32 -0.64
N GLY A 247 12.38 -12.83 -1.05
CA GLY A 247 12.96 -14.06 -0.50
C GLY A 247 12.02 -15.25 -0.64
N ARG A 248 11.63 -15.84 0.51
CA ARG A 248 10.74 -17.01 0.59
C ARG A 248 9.35 -16.75 0.00
N GLN A 249 8.82 -15.53 0.12
CA GLN A 249 7.48 -15.18 -0.36
C GLN A 249 7.34 -15.32 -1.89
N GLN A 250 8.44 -15.22 -2.64
CA GLN A 250 8.42 -15.35 -4.10
C GLN A 250 8.36 -16.81 -4.55
N VAL A 251 8.82 -17.75 -3.71
CA VAL A 251 9.03 -19.16 -4.07
C VAL A 251 8.11 -20.13 -3.32
N CYS A 252 7.49 -19.70 -2.22
CA CYS A 252 6.48 -20.51 -1.57
C CYS A 252 5.17 -20.49 -2.36
N PRO A 253 4.35 -21.55 -2.28
CA PRO A 253 3.01 -21.58 -2.87
C PRO A 253 2.16 -20.41 -2.41
N ILE A 254 1.33 -19.86 -3.31
CA ILE A 254 0.45 -18.70 -3.05
C ILE A 254 -0.52 -18.98 -1.89
N ARG A 255 -0.94 -20.23 -1.66
CA ARG A 255 -1.75 -20.60 -0.48
C ARG A 255 -1.12 -20.23 0.86
N GLN A 256 0.22 -20.20 0.96
CA GLN A 256 0.94 -19.83 2.19
C GLN A 256 1.05 -18.31 2.41
N LEU A 257 0.64 -17.51 1.43
CA LEU A 257 0.65 -16.06 1.53
C LEU A 257 -0.59 -15.55 2.26
N SER A 258 -0.43 -14.47 3.02
CA SER A 258 -1.57 -13.72 3.56
C SER A 258 -2.34 -13.02 2.45
N ASP A 259 -3.59 -12.64 2.69
CA ASP A 259 -4.40 -11.97 1.66
C ASP A 259 -3.75 -10.66 1.19
N GLY A 260 -3.14 -9.89 2.10
CA GLY A 260 -2.36 -8.71 1.73
C GLY A 260 -1.15 -9.03 0.84
N GLN A 261 -0.53 -10.20 0.99
CA GLN A 261 0.53 -10.66 0.08
C GLN A 261 -0.04 -11.15 -1.26
N ARG A 262 -1.17 -11.86 -1.26
CA ARG A 262 -1.87 -12.28 -2.49
C ARG A 262 -2.31 -11.07 -3.32
N CYS A 263 -2.85 -10.04 -2.69
CA CYS A 263 -3.17 -8.77 -3.35
C CYS A 263 -1.93 -8.15 -4.01
N ARG A 264 -0.75 -8.23 -3.38
CA ARG A 264 0.50 -7.74 -4.00
C ARG A 264 0.91 -8.55 -5.23
N VAL A 265 0.66 -9.86 -5.24
CA VAL A 265 0.87 -10.69 -6.45
C VAL A 265 -0.05 -10.20 -7.57
N VAL A 266 -1.33 -9.94 -7.25
CA VAL A 266 -2.30 -9.40 -8.21
C VAL A 266 -1.86 -8.04 -8.74
N PHE A 267 -1.41 -7.12 -7.89
CA PHE A 267 -0.92 -5.82 -8.33
C PHE A 267 0.33 -5.93 -9.21
N ALA A 268 1.26 -6.84 -8.88
CA ALA A 268 2.42 -7.11 -9.72
C ALA A 268 2.00 -7.59 -11.11
N TRP A 269 1.03 -8.51 -11.16
CA TRP A 269 0.47 -9.04 -12.41
C TRP A 269 -0.29 -7.97 -13.22
N LEU A 270 -1.14 -7.16 -12.58
CA LEU A 270 -1.91 -6.11 -13.24
C LEU A 270 -1.01 -5.02 -13.81
N ALA A 271 -0.02 -4.57 -13.04
CA ALA A 271 0.88 -3.52 -13.48
C ALA A 271 1.78 -3.98 -14.63
N TRP A 272 2.22 -5.24 -14.62
CA TRP A 272 3.09 -5.77 -15.67
C TRP A 272 2.35 -6.11 -16.98
N GLN A 273 1.01 -6.10 -17.00
CA GLN A 273 0.24 -6.07 -18.25
C GLN A 273 0.35 -4.73 -18.99
N VAL A 274 0.95 -3.72 -18.34
CA VAL A 274 1.13 -2.37 -18.87
C VAL A 274 -0.21 -1.82 -19.40
N PRO A 275 -1.26 -1.79 -18.55
CA PRO A 275 -2.58 -1.36 -18.97
C PRO A 275 -2.60 0.15 -19.24
N HIS A 276 -3.38 0.55 -20.23
CA HIS A 276 -3.67 1.95 -20.50
C HIS A 276 -4.80 2.48 -19.61
N LEU A 277 -5.73 1.60 -19.23
CA LEU A 277 -6.84 1.92 -18.33
C LEU A 277 -6.90 0.87 -17.22
N LEU A 278 -6.85 1.34 -15.96
CA LEU A 278 -7.04 0.51 -14.78
C LEU A 278 -8.43 0.78 -14.19
N LEU A 279 -9.29 -0.24 -14.23
CA LEU A 279 -10.59 -0.22 -13.58
C LEU A 279 -10.45 -0.85 -12.19
N MET A 280 -10.78 -0.12 -11.14
CA MET A 280 -10.70 -0.60 -9.76
C MET A 280 -12.10 -0.59 -9.13
N ASP A 281 -12.61 -1.79 -8.80
CA ASP A 281 -13.87 -2.03 -8.08
C ASP A 281 -13.60 -2.44 -6.63
#